data_AF-A0A7J2YDX6-F1
#
_entry.id   AF-A0A7J2YDX6-F1
#
_cell.length_a   1.000
_cell.length_b   1.000
_cell.length_c   1.000
_cell.angle_alpha   90.00
_cell.angle_beta   90.00
_cell.angle_gamma   90.00
#
_symmetry.space_group_name_H-M   'P 1'
#
loop_
_entity.id
_entity.type
_entity.pdbx_description
1 polymer ?
#
loop_
_entity_poly.entity_id
_entity_poly.type
_entity_poly.pdbx_seq_one_letter_code
_entity_poly.pdbx_strand_id
1 'polypeptide(L)' 'MARSKVKESLTGLHQKYGATLRRRYTKVYLTLKQKRRCPKCGSRRFRRQAMGIWKCHKCQYTVAGGAYDLVTKKV' A
#
# COMPACT_ATOMS: atom_id res chain seq x y z
N MET A 1 24.37 -14.24 -14.50
CA MET A 1 23.64 -12.95 -14.41
C MET A 1 23.37 -12.64 -12.94
N ALA A 2 24.00 -11.61 -12.37
CA ALA A 2 23.85 -11.28 -10.95
C ALA A 2 22.42 -10.79 -10.67
N ARG A 3 21.72 -11.45 -9.75
CA ARG A 3 20.37 -11.09 -9.33
C ARG A 3 20.46 -9.76 -8.58
N SER A 4 20.02 -8.67 -9.20
CA SER A 4 20.06 -7.35 -8.56
C SER A 4 19.35 -7.40 -7.20
N LYS A 5 20.01 -6.87 -6.15
CA LYS A 5 19.43 -6.81 -4.80
C LYS A 5 18.08 -6.08 -4.88
N VAL A 6 17.03 -6.72 -4.35
CA VAL A 6 15.72 -6.08 -4.17
C VAL A 6 15.95 -4.80 -3.39
N LYS A 7 15.67 -3.64 -4.00
CA LYS A 7 15.88 -2.34 -3.35
C LYS A 7 14.98 -2.24 -2.14
N GLU A 8 15.60 -2.19 -0.96
CA GLU A 8 14.92 -2.13 0.34
C GLU A 8 14.20 -0.79 0.58
N SER A 9 14.52 0.24 -0.23
CA SER A 9 13.97 1.59 -0.10
C SER A 9 13.52 2.16 -1.45
N LEU A 10 12.46 2.95 -1.41
CA LEU A 10 11.97 3.70 -2.58
C LEU A 10 13.08 4.64 -3.11
N THR A 11 13.22 4.68 -4.43
CA THR A 11 14.25 5.46 -5.13
C THR A 11 14.03 6.97 -5.08
N GLY A 12 12.83 7.46 -4.72
CA GLY A 12 12.50 8.89 -4.78
C GLY A 12 13.00 9.76 -3.63
N LEU A 13 13.37 9.17 -2.48
CA LEU A 13 13.73 9.94 -1.28
C LEU A 13 15.24 10.27 -1.18
N HIS A 14 16.07 9.69 -2.06
CA HIS A 14 17.53 9.91 -2.17
C HIS A 14 18.22 10.14 -0.80
N GLN A 15 19.04 11.17 -0.66
CA GLN A 15 19.79 11.48 0.55
C GLN A 15 18.94 12.15 1.66
N LYS A 16 17.66 12.43 1.41
CA LYS A 16 16.81 13.24 2.31
C LYS A 16 16.22 12.38 3.44
N TYR A 17 15.99 13.02 4.59
CA TYR A 17 15.25 12.47 5.75
C TYR A 17 15.92 11.31 6.52
N GLY A 18 17.10 10.84 6.11
CA GLY A 18 17.83 9.77 6.81
C GLY A 18 17.27 8.35 6.56
N ALA A 19 18.10 7.33 6.83
CA ALA A 19 17.82 5.95 6.44
C ALA A 19 16.64 5.31 7.19
N THR A 20 16.51 5.58 8.50
CA THR A 20 15.47 4.99 9.37
C THR A 20 14.07 5.44 8.96
N LEU A 21 13.86 6.74 8.74
CA LEU A 21 12.58 7.27 8.28
C LEU A 21 12.24 6.75 6.88
N ARG A 22 13.21 6.72 5.95
CA ARG A 22 13.01 6.16 4.61
C ARG A 22 12.57 4.69 4.64
N ARG A 23 13.14 3.87 5.52
CA ARG A 23 12.75 2.46 5.69
C ARG A 23 11.32 2.32 6.21
N ARG A 24 10.94 3.09 7.24
CA ARG A 24 9.57 3.10 7.79
C ARG A 24 8.54 3.54 6.75
N TYR A 25 8.81 4.64 6.05
CA TYR A 25 7.94 5.14 4.98
C TYR A 25 7.79 4.13 3.85
N THR A 26 8.89 3.51 3.39
CA THR A 26 8.85 2.52 2.32
C THR A 26 7.93 1.35 2.67
N LYS A 27 8.00 0.83 3.90
CA LYS A 27 7.11 -0.24 4.37
C LYS A 27 5.64 0.17 4.24
N VAL A 28 5.26 1.31 4.78
CA VAL A 28 3.87 1.81 4.73
C VAL A 28 3.41 2.06 3.29
N TYR A 29 4.27 2.64 2.44
CA TYR A 29 3.94 2.95 1.06
C TYR A 29 3.74 1.67 0.21
N LEU A 30 4.60 0.66 0.38
CA LEU A 30 4.46 -0.62 -0.31
C LEU A 30 3.15 -1.31 0.07
N THR A 31 2.81 -1.33 1.36
CA THR A 31 1.56 -1.86 1.87
C THR A 31 0.34 -1.12 1.30
N LEU A 32 0.43 0.22 1.19
CA LEU A 32 -0.62 1.05 0.61
C LEU A 32 -0.83 0.74 -0.89
N LYS A 33 0.26 0.59 -1.66
CA LYS A 33 0.21 0.36 -3.12
C LYS A 33 0.03 -1.11 -3.51
N GLN A 34 0.01 -2.02 -2.53
CA GLN A 34 -0.23 -3.44 -2.77
C GLN A 34 -1.57 -3.64 -3.48
N LYS A 35 -1.56 -4.45 -4.56
CA LYS A 35 -2.78 -4.81 -5.28
C LYS A 35 -3.62 -5.75 -4.40
N ARG A 36 -4.85 -5.34 -4.08
CA ARG A 36 -5.78 -6.13 -3.25
C ARG A 36 -6.92 -6.67 -4.08
N ARG A 37 -7.46 -7.82 -3.64
CA ARG A 37 -8.69 -8.38 -4.19
C ARG A 37 -9.89 -7.71 -3.51
N CYS A 38 -10.89 -7.37 -4.31
CA CYS A 38 -12.15 -6.86 -3.78
C CYS A 38 -12.92 -8.00 -3.09
N PRO A 39 -13.49 -7.79 -1.88
CA PRO A 39 -14.24 -8.83 -1.16
C PRO A 39 -15.52 -9.24 -1.90
N LYS A 40 -16.15 -8.33 -2.66
CA LYS A 40 -17.41 -8.61 -3.36
C LYS A 40 -17.22 -9.33 -4.70
N CYS A 41 -16.26 -8.89 -5.52
CA CYS A 41 -16.13 -9.37 -6.91
C CYS A 41 -14.80 -10.09 -7.21
N GLY A 42 -13.91 -10.24 -6.22
CA GLY A 42 -12.60 -10.88 -6.38
C GLY A 42 -11.59 -10.12 -7.26
N SER A 43 -11.99 -9.01 -7.89
CA SER A 43 -11.12 -8.28 -8.83
C SER A 43 -9.93 -7.63 -8.11
N ARG A 44 -8.77 -7.59 -8.79
CA ARG A 44 -7.54 -6.94 -8.27
C ARG A 44 -7.51 -5.42 -8.42
N ARG A 45 -8.66 -4.81 -8.76
CA ARG A 45 -8.83 -3.36 -9.01
C ARG A 45 -9.30 -2.62 -7.75
N PHE A 46 -9.05 -3.18 -6.58
CA PHE A 46 -9.41 -2.57 -5.31
C PHE A 46 -8.31 -1.60 -4.86
N ARG A 47 -8.67 -0.33 -4.72
CA ARG A 47 -7.73 0.76 -4.44
C ARG A 47 -8.31 1.70 -3.37
N ARG A 48 -7.41 2.39 -2.68
CA ARG A 48 -7.79 3.45 -1.74
C ARG A 48 -8.25 4.67 -2.52
N GLN A 49 -9.40 5.23 -2.13
CA GLN A 49 -9.91 6.50 -2.67
C GLN A 49 -9.54 7.67 -1.75
N ALA A 50 -9.73 7.52 -0.43
CA ALA A 50 -9.38 8.52 0.58
C ALA A 50 -8.83 7.85 1.84
N MET A 51 -8.45 8.61 2.87
CA MET A 51 -8.05 8.01 4.16
C MET A 51 -9.18 7.13 4.70
N GLY A 52 -8.90 5.85 4.94
CA GLY A 52 -9.88 4.89 5.45
C GLY A 52 -10.99 4.47 4.48
N ILE A 53 -11.11 5.09 3.29
CA ILE A 53 -12.13 4.76 2.29
C ILE A 53 -11.49 4.02 1.12
N TRP A 54 -11.97 2.81 0.86
CA TRP A 54 -11.50 1.94 -0.21
C TRP A 54 -12.62 1.65 -1.20
N LYS A 55 -12.30 1.70 -2.50
CA LYS A 55 -13.27 1.54 -3.58
C LYS A 55 -12.77 0.54 -4.61
N CYS A 56 -13.68 -0.32 -5.07
CA CYS A 56 -13.46 -1.12 -6.27
C CYS A 56 -13.94 -0.35 -7.50
N HIS A 57 -13.08 -0.16 -8.50
CA HIS A 57 -13.51 0.48 -9.75
C HIS A 57 -14.37 -0.42 -10.65
N LYS A 58 -14.39 -1.76 -10.44
CA LYS A 58 -15.17 -2.69 -11.26
C LYS A 58 -16.63 -2.79 -10.79
N CYS A 59 -16.86 -3.10 -9.52
CA CYS A 59 -18.20 -3.28 -8.95
C CYS A 59 -18.69 -2.08 -8.12
N GLN A 60 -17.93 -0.98 -8.12
CA GLN A 60 -18.19 0.26 -7.36
C GLN A 60 -18.36 0.08 -5.85
N TYR A 61 -18.05 -1.09 -5.31
CA TYR A 61 -18.12 -1.38 -3.88
C TYR A 61 -17.15 -0.49 -3.09
N THR A 62 -17.70 0.26 -2.14
CA THR A 62 -16.98 1.10 -1.19
C THR A 62 -17.00 0.46 0.19
N VAL A 63 -15.88 0.52 0.90
CA VAL A 63 -15.78 0.02 2.28
C VAL A 63 -14.90 0.94 3.11
N ALA A 64 -15.23 1.04 4.40
CA ALA A 64 -14.35 1.63 5.39
C ALA A 64 -13.31 0.60 5.85
N GLY A 65 -12.07 1.05 6.05
CA GLY A 65 -10.98 0.25 6.58
C GLY A 65 -9.91 1.14 7.19
N GLY A 66 -8.73 0.58 7.46
CA GLY A 66 -7.61 1.38 7.92
C GLY A 66 -7.06 2.34 6.86
N ALA A 67 -6.22 3.27 7.32
CA ALA A 67 -5.67 4.33 6.48
C ALA A 67 -4.70 3.81 5.39
N TYR A 68 -3.86 2.82 5.74
CA TYR A 68 -2.85 2.24 4.83
C TYR A 68 -3.10 0.76 4.53
N ASP A 69 -3.86 0.10 5.40
CA ASP A 69 -4.28 -1.29 5.30
C ASP A 69 -5.79 -1.40 5.50
N LEU A 70 -6.41 -2.41 4.91
CA LEU A 70 -7.83 -2.70 5.18
C LEU A 70 -8.04 -3.20 6.61
N VAL A 71 -7.14 -4.05 7.09
CA VAL A 71 -7.19 -4.63 8.44
C VAL A 71 -6.24 -3.84 9.32
N THR A 72 -6.80 -3.14 10.30
CA THR A 72 -6.01 -2.53 11.37
C THR A 72 -5.60 -3.62 12.35
N LYS A 73 -4.32 -3.65 12.75
CA LYS A 73 -3.91 -4.45 13.91
C LYS A 73 -4.63 -3.86 15.14
N LYS A 74 -5.42 -4.67 15.84
CA LYS A 74 -5.92 -4.29 17.16
C LYS A 74 -4.69 -4.17 18.06
N VAL A 75 -4.51 -2.98 18.63
CA VAL A 75 -3.48 -2.72 19.65
C VAL A 75 -3.98 -3.30 20.96
#